data_AF-A0A1E1X8Q0-F1
#
_entry.id   AF-A0A1E1X8Q0-F1
#
_cell.length_a   1.000
_cell.length_b   1.000
_cell.length_c   1.000
_cell.angle_alpha   90.00
_cell.angle_beta   90.00
_cell.angle_gamma   90.00
#
_symmetry.space_group_name_H-M   'P 1'
#
loop_
_entity.id
_entity.type
_entity.pdbx_description
1 polymer ?
#
loop_
_entity_poly.entity_id
_entity_poly.type
_entity_poly.pdbx_seq_one_letter_code
_entity_poly.pdbx_strand_id
1 'polypeptide(L)'
;PQVSNLRWGSETEQNATQAFTELESPKHMGFNLRQCGLFVAGSMPFIGASPDAIVSCACCGQSVLEVKCPATMKGASLTKGCTKLAYLNESLQLRHNHAYYTQGQAQMALTGIRQAYFVVFTGSSLTTEIIVFDEAFWQRAKLKAELFFFNHKYPELQSMHILKQMERAKKTCDCQGAKSGSIVECSLCQATFHLKCVKLRCTPQQWACVKCQGNNHTGDN
;
A
#
# COMPACT_ATOMS: atom_id res chain seq x y z
N PRO A 1 18.47 -3.64 -5.28
CA PRO A 1 18.75 -2.99 -3.98
C PRO A 1 17.47 -2.91 -3.12
N GLN A 2 17.29 -3.85 -2.17
CA GLN A 2 16.25 -3.69 -1.14
C GLN A 2 16.63 -2.49 -0.27
N VAL A 3 15.73 -1.50 -0.23
CA VAL A 3 15.90 -0.26 0.54
C VAL A 3 16.09 -0.64 2.02
N SER A 4 17.08 -0.06 2.69
CA SER A 4 17.52 -0.40 4.06
C SER A 4 16.39 -0.58 5.09
N ASN A 5 15.31 0.18 4.94
CA ASN A 5 14.12 0.11 5.80
C ASN A 5 13.34 -1.21 5.68
N LEU A 6 13.27 -1.81 4.48
CA LEU A 6 12.57 -3.08 4.27
C LEU A 6 13.34 -4.25 4.89
N ARG A 7 14.68 -4.18 4.83
CA ARG A 7 15.55 -5.19 5.43
C ARG A 7 15.41 -5.23 6.95
N TRP A 8 15.42 -4.06 7.60
CA TRP A 8 15.17 -3.97 9.04
C TRP A 8 13.80 -4.53 9.42
N GLY A 9 12.74 -4.14 8.69
CA GLY A 9 11.40 -4.64 8.96
C GLY A 9 11.33 -6.16 8.95
N SER A 10 11.79 -6.78 7.85
CA SER A 10 11.76 -8.23 7.67
C SER A 10 12.63 -8.99 8.68
N GLU A 11 13.84 -8.50 8.98
CA GLU A 11 14.73 -9.13 9.97
C GLU A 11 14.19 -9.01 11.41
N THR A 12 13.38 -7.99 11.69
CA THR A 12 12.91 -7.68 13.06
C THR A 12 11.50 -8.21 13.33
N GLU A 13 10.70 -8.48 12.30
CA GLU A 13 9.32 -8.96 12.42
C GLU A 13 9.21 -10.27 13.22
N GLN A 14 10.17 -11.18 13.04
CA GLN A 14 10.23 -12.42 13.82
C GLN A 14 10.46 -12.12 15.31
N ASN A 15 11.41 -11.25 15.64
CA ASN A 15 11.68 -10.84 17.02
C ASN A 15 10.48 -10.11 17.64
N ALA A 16 9.80 -9.27 16.86
CA ALA A 16 8.60 -8.57 17.28
C ALA A 16 7.46 -9.54 17.59
N THR A 17 7.25 -10.54 16.73
CA THR A 17 6.22 -11.58 16.91
C THR A 17 6.52 -12.45 18.13
N GLN A 18 7.79 -12.77 18.38
CA GLN A 18 8.22 -13.47 19.59
C GLN A 18 7.95 -12.64 20.84
N ALA A 19 8.41 -11.38 20.87
CA ALA A 19 8.20 -10.48 22.00
C ALA A 19 6.71 -10.24 22.28
N PHE A 20 5.89 -10.13 21.23
CA PHE A 20 4.43 -10.08 21.35
C PHE A 20 3.86 -11.36 21.96
N THR A 21 4.30 -12.53 21.50
CA THR A 21 3.85 -13.83 22.02
C THR A 21 4.21 -14.00 23.50
N GLU A 22 5.43 -13.64 23.89
CA GLU A 22 5.87 -13.68 25.29
C GLU A 22 5.04 -12.74 26.18
N LEU A 23 4.66 -11.56 25.65
CA LEU A 23 3.84 -10.58 26.36
C LEU A 23 2.36 -11.00 26.50
N GLU A 24 1.75 -11.51 25.43
CA GLU A 24 0.31 -11.77 25.38
C GLU A 24 -0.06 -13.19 25.81
N SER A 25 0.76 -14.20 25.51
CA SER A 25 0.40 -15.60 25.80
C SER A 25 0.00 -15.89 27.25
N PRO A 26 0.62 -15.29 28.31
CA PRO A 26 0.21 -15.53 29.69
C PRO A 26 -1.17 -14.96 30.04
N LYS A 27 -1.70 -14.05 29.23
CA LYS A 27 -3.00 -13.40 29.44
C LYS A 27 -4.16 -14.21 28.84
N HIS A 28 -3.87 -15.30 28.13
CA HIS A 28 -4.84 -16.04 27.34
C HIS A 28 -4.79 -17.55 27.59
N MET A 29 -5.95 -18.21 27.50
CA MET A 29 -6.04 -19.68 27.59
C MET A 29 -5.81 -20.31 26.22
N GLY A 30 -4.79 -21.16 26.10
CA GLY A 30 -4.47 -21.85 24.85
C GLY A 30 -4.08 -20.90 23.72
N PHE A 31 -3.22 -19.91 24.03
CA PHE A 31 -2.72 -18.96 23.04
C PHE A 31 -2.01 -19.67 21.88
N ASN A 32 -2.44 -19.38 20.67
CA ASN A 32 -1.82 -19.86 19.45
C ASN A 32 -1.65 -18.71 18.45
N LEU A 33 -0.47 -18.65 17.85
CA LEU A 33 -0.15 -17.71 16.78
C LEU A 33 0.18 -18.51 15.53
N ARG A 34 -0.48 -18.19 14.42
CA ARG A 34 -0.35 -18.88 13.13
C ARG A 34 -0.04 -17.88 12.03
N GLN A 35 1.04 -18.11 11.29
CA GLN A 35 1.30 -17.39 10.03
C GLN A 35 0.23 -17.71 8.98
N CYS A 36 -0.07 -16.73 8.13
CA CYS A 36 -1.06 -16.86 7.07
C CYS A 36 -0.56 -16.26 5.75
N GLY A 37 -1.24 -16.64 4.67
CA GLY A 37 -1.00 -16.05 3.35
C GLY A 37 -2.03 -14.97 3.01
N LEU A 38 -2.23 -14.77 1.72
CA LEU A 38 -3.21 -13.83 1.19
C LEU A 38 -4.64 -14.34 1.37
N PHE A 39 -5.49 -13.52 1.97
CA PHE A 39 -6.94 -13.68 1.97
C PHE A 39 -7.55 -12.88 0.81
N VAL A 40 -8.43 -13.53 0.06
CA VAL A 40 -9.23 -12.91 -1.00
C VAL A 40 -10.67 -13.38 -0.81
N ALA A 41 -11.61 -12.45 -0.74
CA ALA A 41 -13.03 -12.79 -0.66
C ALA A 41 -13.55 -13.10 -2.07
N GLY A 42 -14.27 -14.22 -2.23
CA GLY A 42 -14.84 -14.60 -3.53
C GLY A 42 -15.81 -13.57 -4.12
N SER A 43 -16.51 -12.82 -3.26
CA SER A 43 -17.40 -11.73 -3.68
C SER A 43 -16.67 -10.44 -4.07
N MET A 44 -15.38 -10.31 -3.75
CA MET A 44 -14.55 -9.13 -4.01
C MET A 44 -13.13 -9.56 -4.41
N PRO A 45 -12.97 -10.25 -5.56
CA PRO A 45 -11.69 -10.84 -5.94
C PRO A 45 -10.60 -9.79 -6.23
N PHE A 46 -10.97 -8.52 -6.36
CA PHE A 46 -10.08 -7.38 -6.56
C PHE A 46 -9.50 -6.80 -5.26
N ILE A 47 -9.91 -7.32 -4.08
CA ILE A 47 -9.37 -6.92 -2.78
C ILE A 47 -8.72 -8.14 -2.13
N GLY A 48 -7.46 -7.99 -1.76
CA GLY A 48 -6.73 -8.97 -0.97
C GLY A 48 -6.08 -8.34 0.26
N ALA A 49 -5.90 -9.13 1.31
CA ALA A 49 -5.19 -8.73 2.52
C ALA A 49 -4.34 -9.87 3.05
N SER A 50 -3.12 -9.57 3.50
CA SER A 50 -2.23 -10.53 4.15
C SER A 50 -1.94 -9.99 5.54
N PRO A 51 -2.59 -10.54 6.58
CA PRO A 51 -2.13 -10.35 7.96
C PRO A 51 -0.74 -10.93 8.15
N ASP A 52 0.02 -10.40 9.12
CA ASP A 52 1.30 -10.99 9.50
C ASP A 52 1.09 -12.33 10.22
N ALA A 53 0.05 -12.40 11.06
CA ALA A 53 -0.44 -13.66 11.64
C ALA A 53 -1.92 -13.59 12.04
N ILE A 54 -2.46 -14.75 12.39
CA ILE A 54 -3.71 -14.90 13.14
C ILE A 54 -3.38 -15.40 14.53
N VAL A 55 -3.85 -14.68 15.54
CA VAL A 55 -3.83 -15.08 16.94
C VAL A 55 -5.16 -15.75 17.26
N SER A 56 -5.12 -16.81 18.05
CA SER A 56 -6.30 -17.48 18.57
C SER A 56 -6.11 -17.92 20.00
N CYS A 57 -7.18 -17.85 20.80
CA CYS A 57 -7.21 -18.39 22.15
C CYS A 57 -8.64 -18.78 22.54
N ALA A 58 -8.77 -19.67 23.52
CA ALA A 58 -10.07 -20.18 23.95
C ALA A 58 -10.93 -19.12 24.65
N CYS A 59 -10.33 -18.10 25.26
CA CYS A 59 -11.07 -17.05 26.00
C CYS A 59 -11.54 -15.88 25.13
N CYS A 60 -10.82 -15.53 24.06
CA CYS A 60 -11.11 -14.32 23.26
C CYS A 60 -11.43 -14.62 21.79
N GLY A 61 -11.31 -15.87 21.34
CA GLY A 61 -11.51 -16.23 19.93
C GLY A 61 -10.29 -15.85 19.08
N GLN A 62 -10.54 -15.31 17.88
CA GLN A 62 -9.48 -14.98 16.92
C GLN A 62 -9.22 -13.47 16.83
N SER A 63 -7.97 -13.11 16.57
CA SER A 63 -7.55 -11.74 16.26
C SER A 63 -6.57 -11.76 15.09
N VAL A 64 -6.65 -10.76 14.23
CA VAL A 64 -5.57 -10.45 13.28
C VAL A 64 -4.36 -9.93 14.05
N LEU A 65 -3.14 -10.21 13.60
CA LEU A 65 -1.93 -9.55 14.07
C LEU A 65 -1.29 -8.77 12.91
N GLU A 66 -1.01 -7.50 13.17
CA GLU A 66 -0.27 -6.60 12.29
C GLU A 66 0.88 -5.96 13.08
N VAL A 67 2.10 -6.19 12.65
CA VAL A 67 3.35 -5.79 13.30
C VAL A 67 4.04 -4.71 12.46
N LYS A 68 4.44 -3.61 13.10
CA LYS A 68 5.24 -2.55 12.50
C LYS A 68 6.58 -2.41 13.22
N CYS A 69 7.65 -2.54 12.45
CA CYS A 69 9.04 -2.36 12.91
C CYS A 69 9.66 -1.10 12.27
N PRO A 70 9.35 0.12 12.75
CA PRO A 70 9.84 1.35 12.12
C PRO A 70 11.37 1.51 12.28
N ALA A 71 12.10 1.49 11.16
CA ALA A 71 13.56 1.65 11.13
C ALA A 71 14.04 2.97 11.76
N THR A 72 13.26 4.05 11.64
CA THR A 72 13.54 5.36 12.24
C THR A 72 13.56 5.36 13.76
N MET A 73 13.00 4.33 14.39
CA MET A 73 12.93 4.18 15.84
C MET A 73 13.76 2.99 16.34
N LYS A 74 14.67 2.44 15.52
CA LYS A 74 15.51 1.30 15.91
C LYS A 74 16.24 1.56 17.23
N GLY A 75 16.00 0.70 18.23
CA GLY A 75 16.58 0.77 19.57
C GLY A 75 15.98 1.86 20.48
N ALA A 76 15.07 2.69 19.98
CA ALA A 76 14.44 3.75 20.77
C ALA A 76 13.30 3.21 21.64
N SER A 77 13.13 3.78 22.83
CA SER A 77 11.96 3.51 23.67
C SER A 77 10.74 4.28 23.18
N LEU A 78 9.59 3.61 23.12
CA LEU A 78 8.29 4.23 22.83
C LEU A 78 7.73 4.88 24.11
N THR A 79 7.73 6.21 24.16
CA THR A 79 7.18 6.98 25.29
C THR A 79 6.00 7.85 24.84
N LYS A 80 4.96 7.89 25.69
CA LYS A 80 3.78 8.76 25.47
C LYS A 80 4.21 10.23 25.40
N GLY A 81 3.57 11.00 24.54
CA GLY A 81 3.87 12.42 24.32
C GLY A 81 5.11 12.73 23.46
N CYS A 82 5.94 11.73 23.13
CA CYS A 82 7.18 11.91 22.35
C CYS A 82 7.20 11.10 21.05
N THR A 83 6.04 10.66 20.54
CA THR A 83 5.99 9.81 19.35
C THR A 83 6.41 10.59 18.10
N LYS A 84 7.43 10.08 17.41
CA LYS A 84 7.86 10.56 16.09
C LYS A 84 7.15 9.84 14.94
N LEU A 85 6.25 8.91 15.26
CA LEU A 85 5.56 8.08 14.29
C LEU A 85 4.23 8.73 13.91
N ALA A 86 4.14 9.22 12.67
CA ALA A 86 2.97 9.95 12.17
C ALA A 86 1.66 9.16 12.22
N TYR A 87 1.74 7.82 12.27
CA TYR A 87 0.58 6.95 12.39
C TYR A 87 0.08 6.77 13.83
N LEU A 88 0.82 7.20 14.84
CA LEU A 88 0.41 7.11 16.24
C LEU A 88 -0.05 8.47 16.77
N ASN A 89 -1.01 8.46 17.70
CA ASN A 89 -1.34 9.61 18.54
C ASN A 89 -0.39 9.69 19.75
N GLU A 90 -0.51 10.75 20.56
CA GLU A 90 0.33 10.98 21.73
C GLU A 90 0.23 9.85 22.79
N SER A 91 -0.86 9.09 22.76
CA SER A 91 -1.11 7.91 23.60
C SER A 91 -0.58 6.61 23.00
N LEU A 92 0.18 6.65 21.90
CA LEU A 92 0.72 5.51 21.16
C LEU A 92 -0.35 4.61 20.52
N GLN A 93 -1.52 5.16 20.23
CA GLN A 93 -2.60 4.47 19.51
C GLN A 93 -2.60 4.87 18.04
N LEU A 94 -3.01 3.94 17.17
CA LEU A 94 -3.10 4.12 15.73
C LEU A 94 -4.17 5.16 15.39
N ARG A 95 -3.78 6.16 14.61
CA ARG A 95 -4.71 7.16 14.10
C ARG A 95 -5.61 6.54 13.05
N HIS A 96 -6.93 6.71 13.20
CA HIS A 96 -7.92 6.14 12.28
C HIS A 96 -7.87 6.72 10.86
N ASN A 97 -7.25 7.90 10.68
CA ASN A 97 -7.04 8.52 9.39
C ASN A 97 -5.75 8.04 8.68
N HIS A 98 -4.96 7.17 9.30
CA HIS A 98 -3.74 6.64 8.70
C HIS A 98 -4.02 5.38 7.86
N ALA A 99 -3.20 5.14 6.83
CA ALA A 99 -3.36 4.00 5.92
C ALA A 99 -3.32 2.63 6.63
N TYR A 100 -2.52 2.48 7.69
CA TYR A 100 -2.48 1.25 8.49
C TYR A 100 -3.80 0.91 9.19
N TYR A 101 -4.61 1.92 9.54
CA TYR A 101 -5.95 1.63 10.07
C TYR A 101 -6.82 1.00 8.97
N THR A 102 -6.74 1.53 7.75
CA THR A 102 -7.42 0.93 6.59
C THR A 102 -6.93 -0.49 6.31
N GLN A 103 -5.62 -0.73 6.45
CA GLN A 103 -5.02 -2.06 6.32
C GLN A 103 -5.61 -3.06 7.32
N GLY A 104 -5.65 -2.71 8.61
CA GLY A 104 -6.22 -3.57 9.66
C GLY A 104 -7.71 -3.84 9.45
N GLN A 105 -8.48 -2.82 9.05
CA GLN A 105 -9.90 -2.96 8.73
C GLN A 105 -10.13 -3.91 7.53
N ALA A 106 -9.29 -3.82 6.49
CA ALA A 106 -9.35 -4.72 5.34
C ALA A 106 -9.01 -6.18 5.72
N GLN A 107 -7.97 -6.38 6.54
CA GLN A 107 -7.60 -7.71 7.03
C GLN A 107 -8.72 -8.34 7.85
N MET A 108 -9.33 -7.60 8.78
CA MET A 108 -10.49 -8.04 9.56
C MET A 108 -11.68 -8.39 8.65
N ALA A 109 -12.01 -7.54 7.68
CA ALA A 109 -13.10 -7.80 6.74
C ALA A 109 -12.91 -9.07 5.91
N LEU A 110 -11.70 -9.30 5.37
CA LEU A 110 -11.43 -10.43 4.48
C LEU A 110 -11.22 -11.75 5.21
N THR A 111 -10.79 -11.70 6.48
CA THR A 111 -10.66 -12.90 7.33
C THR A 111 -11.96 -13.24 8.06
N GLY A 112 -12.91 -12.30 8.15
CA GLY A 112 -14.11 -12.44 8.98
C GLY A 112 -13.85 -12.24 10.49
N ILE A 113 -12.63 -11.83 10.87
CA ILE A 113 -12.22 -11.61 12.26
C ILE A 113 -12.57 -10.18 12.67
N ARG A 114 -13.11 -9.98 13.87
CA ARG A 114 -13.66 -8.67 14.30
C ARG A 114 -12.71 -7.79 15.12
N GLN A 115 -11.48 -8.23 15.32
CA GLN A 115 -10.46 -7.47 16.04
C GLN A 115 -9.05 -7.76 15.53
N ALA A 116 -8.13 -6.81 15.74
CA ALA A 116 -6.74 -6.92 15.38
C ALA A 116 -5.84 -6.42 16.52
N TYR A 117 -4.74 -7.12 16.77
CA TYR A 117 -3.60 -6.59 17.49
C TYR A 117 -2.76 -5.77 16.52
N PHE A 118 -2.62 -4.48 16.80
CA PHE A 118 -1.66 -3.61 16.14
C PHE A 118 -0.45 -3.45 17.05
N VAL A 119 0.69 -3.95 16.59
CA VAL A 119 1.94 -4.00 17.36
C VAL A 119 2.95 -3.07 16.74
N VAL A 120 3.60 -2.24 17.56
CA VAL A 120 4.77 -1.46 17.14
C VAL A 120 5.97 -1.90 17.96
N PHE A 121 7.02 -2.33 17.28
CA PHE A 121 8.23 -2.84 17.90
C PHE A 121 9.46 -2.08 17.40
N THR A 122 10.28 -1.61 18.34
CA THR A 122 11.48 -0.81 18.04
C THR A 122 12.78 -1.60 18.19
N GLY A 123 12.72 -2.86 18.63
CA GLY A 123 13.88 -3.62 19.07
C GLY A 123 14.13 -3.54 20.58
N SER A 124 13.77 -2.43 21.23
CA SER A 124 13.91 -2.23 22.67
C SER A 124 12.58 -2.04 23.41
N SER A 125 11.52 -1.68 22.70
CA SER A 125 10.18 -1.51 23.26
C SER A 125 9.12 -2.08 22.33
N LEU A 126 8.02 -2.55 22.93
CA LEU A 126 6.86 -3.08 22.25
C LEU A 126 5.61 -2.38 22.77
N THR A 127 4.73 -1.98 21.87
CA THR A 127 3.39 -1.48 22.20
C THR A 127 2.36 -2.28 21.43
N THR A 128 1.24 -2.53 22.09
CA THR A 128 0.13 -3.32 21.55
C THR A 128 -1.15 -2.52 21.74
N GLU A 129 -1.92 -2.41 20.66
CA GLU A 129 -3.28 -1.88 20.67
C GLU A 129 -4.25 -2.90 20.09
N ILE A 130 -5.44 -3.03 20.68
CA ILE A 130 -6.53 -3.79 20.09
C ILE A 130 -7.40 -2.83 19.27
N ILE A 131 -7.50 -3.10 17.97
CA ILE A 131 -8.37 -2.40 17.05
C ILE A 131 -9.60 -3.26 16.81
N VAL A 132 -10.78 -2.67 16.91
CA VAL A 132 -12.06 -3.35 16.63
C VAL A 132 -12.48 -3.06 15.18
N PHE A 133 -13.13 -4.04 14.56
CA PHE A 133 -13.70 -3.88 13.23
C PHE A 133 -14.78 -2.79 13.21
N ASP A 134 -14.60 -1.79 12.34
CA ASP A 134 -15.54 -0.71 12.07
C ASP A 134 -16.15 -0.95 10.69
N GLU A 135 -17.34 -1.54 10.69
CA GLU A 135 -18.08 -1.86 9.48
C GLU A 135 -18.41 -0.61 8.65
N ALA A 136 -18.79 0.49 9.30
CA ALA A 136 -19.13 1.72 8.61
C ALA A 136 -17.91 2.33 7.91
N PHE A 137 -16.75 2.33 8.57
CA PHE A 137 -15.49 2.70 7.95
C PHE A 137 -15.15 1.77 6.78
N TRP A 138 -15.26 0.46 6.97
CA TRP A 138 -14.93 -0.52 5.95
C TRP A 138 -15.78 -0.36 4.69
N GLN A 139 -17.09 -0.17 4.81
CA GLN A 139 -17.95 0.02 3.63
C GLN A 139 -17.53 1.25 2.80
N ARG A 140 -17.11 2.35 3.45
CA ARG A 140 -16.60 3.54 2.75
C ARG A 140 -15.25 3.27 2.08
N ALA A 141 -14.35 2.55 2.74
CA ALA A 141 -13.04 2.20 2.20
C ALA A 141 -13.17 1.23 1.01
N LYS A 142 -14.00 0.19 1.16
CA LYS A 142 -14.33 -0.78 0.12
C LYS A 142 -14.86 -0.10 -1.15
N LEU A 143 -15.83 0.80 -1.02
CA LEU A 143 -16.41 1.51 -2.17
C LEU A 143 -15.34 2.27 -2.97
N LYS A 144 -14.38 2.90 -2.29
CA LYS A 144 -13.26 3.58 -2.96
C LYS A 144 -12.37 2.60 -3.72
N ALA A 145 -12.06 1.45 -3.12
CA ALA A 145 -11.26 0.41 -3.77
C ALA A 145 -11.98 -0.19 -4.99
N GLU A 146 -13.28 -0.40 -4.88
CA GLU A 146 -14.14 -0.90 -5.95
C GLU A 146 -14.20 0.06 -7.13
N LEU A 147 -14.50 1.34 -6.88
CA LEU A 147 -14.50 2.38 -7.92
C LEU A 147 -13.12 2.50 -8.59
N PHE A 148 -12.04 2.44 -7.81
CA PHE A 148 -10.70 2.48 -8.37
C PHE A 148 -10.41 1.28 -9.28
N PHE A 149 -10.81 0.07 -8.85
CA PHE A 149 -10.62 -1.13 -9.64
C PHE A 149 -11.38 -1.06 -10.96
N PHE A 150 -12.70 -0.82 -10.92
CA PHE A 150 -13.53 -0.86 -12.13
C PHE A 150 -13.30 0.31 -13.08
N ASN A 151 -12.93 1.50 -12.58
CA ASN A 151 -12.70 2.66 -13.44
C ASN A 151 -11.28 2.74 -14.00
N HIS A 152 -10.29 2.08 -13.37
CA HIS A 152 -8.89 2.23 -13.77
C HIS A 152 -8.14 0.92 -13.98
N LYS A 153 -8.30 -0.08 -13.10
CA LYS A 153 -7.56 -1.35 -13.22
C LYS A 153 -8.20 -2.28 -14.23
N TYR A 154 -9.52 -2.49 -14.14
CA TYR A 154 -10.23 -3.38 -15.02
C TYR A 154 -10.13 -2.98 -16.50
N PRO A 155 -10.31 -1.70 -16.90
CA PRO A 155 -10.13 -1.30 -18.29
C PRO A 155 -8.70 -1.50 -18.78
N GLU A 156 -7.69 -1.29 -17.93
CA GLU A 156 -6.30 -1.54 -18.29
C GLU A 156 -6.02 -3.04 -18.44
N LEU A 157 -6.58 -3.91 -17.60
CA LEU A 157 -6.44 -5.36 -17.74
C LEU A 157 -7.04 -5.87 -19.05
N GLN A 158 -8.12 -5.25 -19.55
CA GLN A 158 -8.74 -5.63 -20.82
C GLN A 158 -8.04 -5.03 -22.04
N SER A 159 -7.77 -3.73 -22.00
CA SER A 159 -7.30 -2.98 -23.17
C SER A 159 -5.78 -2.96 -23.29
N MET A 160 -5.07 -3.13 -22.17
CA MET A 160 -3.63 -2.95 -22.03
C MET A 160 -3.19 -1.60 -22.60
N HIS A 161 -4.02 -0.56 -22.47
CA HIS A 161 -3.83 0.72 -23.15
C HIS A 161 -2.55 1.41 -22.67
N ILE A 162 -2.34 1.49 -21.36
CA ILE A 162 -1.14 2.10 -20.76
C ILE A 162 0.08 1.27 -21.16
N LEU A 163 0.02 -0.07 -21.11
CA LEU A 163 1.15 -0.90 -21.52
C LEU A 163 1.51 -0.69 -23.00
N LYS A 164 0.50 -0.64 -23.89
CA LYS A 164 0.70 -0.36 -25.32
C LYS A 164 1.35 1.01 -25.53
N GLN A 165 0.94 2.03 -24.79
CA GLN A 165 1.56 3.35 -24.84
C GLN A 165 3.02 3.32 -24.34
N MET A 166 3.32 2.58 -23.27
CA MET A 166 4.70 2.41 -22.79
C MET A 166 5.57 1.71 -23.85
N GLU A 167 5.07 0.68 -24.52
CA GLU A 167 5.79 0.01 -25.62
C GLU A 167 5.99 0.91 -26.84
N ARG A 168 4.98 1.74 -27.19
CA ARG A 168 5.14 2.78 -28.22
C ARG A 168 6.24 3.76 -27.86
N ALA A 169 6.28 4.22 -26.61
CA ALA A 169 7.29 5.17 -26.14
C ALA A 169 8.73 4.65 -26.31
N LYS A 170 8.95 3.34 -26.22
CA LYS A 170 10.28 2.76 -26.52
C LYS A 170 10.72 3.01 -27.97
N LYS A 171 9.77 3.08 -28.90
CA LYS A 171 10.01 3.28 -30.34
C LYS A 171 9.96 4.75 -30.74
N THR A 172 9.06 5.53 -30.16
CA THR A 172 8.77 6.89 -30.62
C THR A 172 9.39 8.00 -29.79
N CYS A 173 9.73 7.73 -28.52
CA CYS A 173 10.35 8.74 -27.67
C CYS A 173 11.81 8.96 -28.07
N ASP A 174 12.29 10.19 -27.93
CA ASP A 174 13.67 10.57 -28.25
C ASP A 174 14.76 9.77 -27.49
N CYS A 175 14.40 9.14 -26.37
CA CYS A 175 15.32 8.30 -25.60
C CYS A 175 15.39 6.84 -26.07
N GLN A 176 14.61 6.45 -27.10
CA GLN A 176 14.62 5.10 -27.69
C GLN A 176 14.49 3.97 -26.64
N GLY A 177 13.63 4.17 -25.64
CA GLY A 177 13.41 3.17 -24.58
C GLY A 177 14.48 3.09 -23.48
N ALA A 178 15.53 3.93 -23.51
CA ALA A 178 16.55 3.96 -22.45
C ALA A 178 16.04 4.51 -21.11
N LYS A 179 14.84 5.08 -21.07
CA LYS A 179 14.21 5.66 -19.86
C LYS A 179 12.86 5.00 -19.62
N SER A 180 12.41 5.09 -18.37
CA SER A 180 11.08 4.68 -17.92
C SER A 180 10.38 5.83 -17.19
N GLY A 181 9.06 5.71 -16.99
CA GLY A 181 8.25 6.65 -16.23
C GLY A 181 6.96 7.02 -16.96
N SER A 182 6.31 8.08 -16.48
CA SER A 182 5.06 8.59 -17.06
C SER A 182 5.26 9.06 -18.50
N ILE A 183 4.22 8.88 -19.29
CA ILE A 183 4.22 9.15 -20.72
C ILE A 183 3.09 10.12 -21.11
N VAL A 184 3.22 10.72 -22.29
CA VAL A 184 2.22 11.51 -22.98
C VAL A 184 2.12 11.04 -24.43
N GLU A 185 0.91 10.95 -24.95
CA GLU A 185 0.64 10.68 -26.36
C GLU A 185 0.43 12.00 -27.10
N CYS A 186 1.05 12.14 -28.27
CA CYS A 186 0.79 13.26 -29.16
C CYS A 186 -0.61 13.13 -29.77
N SER A 187 -1.47 14.11 -29.53
CA SER A 187 -2.86 14.14 -30.03
C SER A 187 -2.96 14.16 -31.55
N LEU A 188 -1.88 14.48 -32.27
CA LEU A 188 -1.87 14.62 -33.73
C LEU A 188 -1.28 13.40 -34.47
N CYS A 189 -0.23 12.78 -33.93
CA CYS A 189 0.45 11.65 -34.59
C CYS A 189 0.48 10.35 -33.78
N GLN A 190 -0.14 10.34 -32.59
CA GLN A 190 -0.19 9.21 -31.66
C GLN A 190 1.17 8.67 -31.18
N ALA A 191 2.27 9.35 -31.55
CA ALA A 191 3.59 9.05 -31.01
C ALA A 191 3.62 9.32 -29.50
N THR A 192 4.25 8.42 -28.75
CA THR A 192 4.29 8.47 -27.29
C THR A 192 5.67 8.86 -26.78
N PHE A 193 5.72 9.72 -25.77
CA PHE A 193 6.96 10.27 -25.23
C PHE A 193 6.95 10.19 -23.71
N HIS A 194 8.11 9.96 -23.09
CA HIS A 194 8.26 10.15 -21.65
C HIS A 194 8.12 11.62 -21.29
N LEU A 195 7.32 11.95 -20.27
CA LEU A 195 7.08 13.34 -19.83
C LEU A 195 8.41 14.09 -19.64
N LYS A 196 9.38 13.46 -18.99
CA LYS A 196 10.72 14.04 -18.75
C LYS A 196 11.50 14.32 -20.04
N CYS A 197 11.35 13.51 -21.08
CA CYS A 197 12.03 13.73 -22.36
C CYS A 197 11.49 14.96 -23.08
N VAL A 198 10.20 15.24 -22.91
CA VAL A 198 9.52 16.41 -23.50
C VAL A 198 9.31 17.55 -22.50
N LYS A 199 10.06 17.53 -21.38
CA LYS A 199 10.06 18.57 -20.33
C LYS A 199 8.68 18.85 -19.70
N LEU A 200 7.79 17.86 -19.69
CA LEU A 200 6.51 17.92 -18.98
C LEU A 200 6.64 17.38 -17.55
N ARG A 201 5.84 17.95 -16.64
CA ARG A 201 5.74 17.51 -15.24
C ARG A 201 4.54 16.58 -15.00
N CYS A 202 3.44 16.81 -15.71
CA CYS A 202 2.21 16.02 -15.65
C CYS A 202 1.71 15.72 -17.06
N THR A 203 0.84 14.71 -17.20
CA THR A 203 0.21 14.36 -18.47
C THR A 203 -0.97 15.30 -18.74
N PRO A 204 -0.90 16.18 -19.76
CA PRO A 204 -2.02 17.04 -20.14
C PRO A 204 -3.12 16.25 -20.85
N GLN A 205 -4.34 16.80 -20.88
CA GLN A 205 -5.45 16.19 -21.65
C GLN A 205 -5.19 16.20 -23.16
N GLN A 206 -4.56 17.27 -23.67
CA GLN A 206 -4.17 17.40 -25.07
C GLN A 206 -2.75 17.93 -25.16
N TRP A 207 -1.95 17.36 -26.07
CA TRP A 207 -0.57 17.78 -26.30
C TRP A 207 -0.09 17.36 -27.68
N ALA A 208 0.64 18.24 -28.35
CA ALA A 208 1.27 17.96 -29.63
C ALA A 208 2.80 17.93 -29.45
N CYS A 209 3.47 16.97 -30.11
CA CYS A 209 4.93 16.90 -30.09
C CYS A 209 5.56 18.00 -30.97
N VAL A 210 6.85 18.29 -30.73
CA VAL A 210 7.59 19.34 -31.46
C VAL A 210 7.49 19.20 -32.98
N LYS A 211 7.53 17.96 -33.49
CA LYS A 211 7.39 17.68 -34.93
C LYS A 211 6.03 18.10 -35.47
N CYS A 212 4.95 17.84 -34.73
CA CYS A 212 3.60 18.22 -35.14
C CYS A 212 3.32 19.70 -34.90
N GLN A 213 3.96 20.33 -33.92
CA GLN A 213 3.87 21.79 -33.71
C GLN A 213 4.53 22.56 -34.85
N GLY A 214 5.68 22.09 -35.37
CA GLY A 214 6.38 22.72 -36.49
C GLY A 214 5.62 22.65 -37.82
N ASN A 215 4.85 21.59 -38.07
CA ASN A 215 4.10 21.40 -39.31
C ASN A 215 2.81 22.23 -39.40
N ASN A 216 2.33 22.82 -38.30
CA ASN A 216 1.17 23.72 -38.32
C ASN A 216 1.51 25.14 -38.82
N HIS A 217 2.78 25.47 -39.04
CA HIS A 217 3.22 26.79 -39.51
C HIS A 217 3.57 26.85 -41.01
N THR A 218 3.47 25.74 -41.75
CA THR A 218 3.80 25.69 -43.18
C THR A 218 2.58 25.44 -44.08
N GLY A 219 1.36 25.64 -43.56
CA GLY A 219 0.10 25.35 -44.27
C GLY A 219 -0.73 26.57 -44.71
N ASP A 220 -0.32 27.79 -44.38
CA ASP A 220 -0.95 29.02 -44.87
C ASP A 220 0.11 29.86 -45.60
N ASN A 221 0.21 29.67 -46.92
CA ASN A 221 0.59 30.68 -47.92
C ASN A 221 0.43 30.11 -49.33
#